data_AF-A0A162N974-F1
#
_entry.id   AF-A0A162N974-F1
#
_cell.length_a   1.000
_cell.length_b   1.000
_cell.length_c   1.000
_cell.angle_alpha   90.00
_cell.angle_beta   90.00
_cell.angle_gamma   90.00
#
_symmetry.space_group_name_H-M   'P 1'
#
loop_
_entity.id
_entity.type
_entity.pdbx_description
1 polymer ?
#
loop_
_entity_poly.entity_id
_entity_poly.type
_entity_poly.pdbx_seq_one_letter_code
_entity_poly.pdbx_strand_id
1 'polypeptide(L)'
;MIKEILFGAMLVLGSSTYAQKQTVNWGDEFKLKKGTSDINVLFTDETGVYIEEEHMTLGTYFVVGATFRESASLVKLNPKLQEIYRSDFNRELKGKNFEYFLPFQKKLFVVASDYSKADRAFQLLVGEVDKQSGEMKGSWKTIASIPKEEKKDQVNFRLFPNTDSSRLVLISTIAGREKNTYRVEEFDQNLRSSSSSATISNEFEPRTYTLEDVLYTKDKKIILVGRVFEYQSGKKKKEKYLDFSRYNIRIYDEKGKQQTELNTEINGKWVSSTKLMMGKDNDLLLASFYSKEKRGTTNGLLVQRIDPATGKVLSAAEKEINYSMVTAESGDSGLEEDDREARAERKERERLAKLQNEGEGFSKYMKFRNIYYTPDNGLVLLAENYNHYTYTSSSYSSGMNQSAGRWTYTTYMVYECGELVMCKLNSGNEIEWLQILPKSQREVITASRSSPTAGGVSFSSFFLPDGRPYYAGFGSLQFNDNIYLYFNDHRKNATVLNAGQKVSRIDFYAKSDCYVVTMDVLTGKLNRKVMFANDDQPTAMPRKSSIVGKELYLIGKTDRIFGKTKLAVGKVTTK
;
A
#
# COMPACT_ATOMS: atom_id res chain seq x y z
N MET A 1 -61.68 -18.30 1.86
CA MET A 1 -61.11 -17.93 3.17
C MET A 1 -59.96 -18.81 3.66
N ILE A 2 -59.79 -20.07 3.22
CA ILE A 2 -58.62 -20.92 3.61
C ILE A 2 -57.46 -20.87 2.59
N LYS A 3 -57.69 -20.40 1.36
CA LYS A 3 -56.65 -20.25 0.33
C LYS A 3 -55.85 -18.94 0.37
N GLU A 4 -56.31 -17.93 1.10
CA GLU A 4 -55.62 -16.62 1.19
C GLU A 4 -54.64 -16.55 2.38
N ILE A 5 -54.79 -17.42 3.38
CA ILE A 5 -53.91 -17.47 4.55
C ILE A 5 -52.58 -18.18 4.22
N LEU A 6 -52.55 -19.04 3.20
CA LEU A 6 -51.32 -19.76 2.82
C LEU A 6 -50.33 -18.89 2.01
N PHE A 7 -50.79 -17.83 1.36
CA PHE A 7 -49.92 -16.92 0.60
C PHE A 7 -49.25 -15.86 1.49
N GLY A 8 -49.85 -15.52 2.63
CA GLY A 8 -49.27 -14.62 3.63
C GLY A 8 -48.13 -15.27 4.44
N ALA A 9 -48.14 -16.59 4.61
CA ALA A 9 -47.11 -17.29 5.38
C ALA A 9 -45.82 -17.57 4.56
N MET A 10 -45.86 -17.59 3.23
CA MET A 10 -44.66 -17.73 2.39
C MET A 10 -43.92 -16.41 2.14
N LEU A 11 -44.56 -15.25 2.34
CA LEU A 11 -43.92 -13.93 2.19
C LEU A 11 -43.18 -13.46 3.45
N VAL A 12 -43.40 -14.10 4.60
CA VAL A 12 -42.73 -13.77 5.88
C VAL A 12 -41.50 -14.65 6.16
N LEU A 13 -41.29 -15.72 5.38
CA LEU A 13 -40.11 -16.59 5.49
C LEU A 13 -39.00 -16.30 4.45
N GLY A 14 -39.16 -15.26 3.63
CA GLY A 14 -38.18 -14.85 2.61
C GLY A 14 -37.11 -13.85 3.09
N SER A 15 -37.16 -13.39 4.34
CA SER A 15 -36.28 -12.32 4.84
C SER A 15 -35.07 -12.81 5.63
N SER A 16 -34.79 -14.12 5.65
CA SER A 16 -33.50 -14.65 6.07
C SER A 16 -32.56 -14.63 4.87
N THR A 17 -32.19 -13.44 4.40
CA THR A 17 -31.03 -13.31 3.52
C THR A 17 -29.86 -13.92 4.27
N TYR A 18 -29.40 -15.07 3.80
CA TYR A 18 -28.24 -15.76 4.33
C TYR A 18 -27.09 -14.76 4.36
N ALA A 19 -26.79 -14.25 5.54
CA ALA A 19 -25.66 -13.39 5.76
C ALA A 19 -24.42 -14.22 5.42
N GLN A 20 -23.76 -13.91 4.30
CA GLN A 20 -22.54 -14.60 3.87
C GLN A 20 -21.59 -14.71 5.06
N LYS A 21 -21.34 -15.94 5.51
CA LYS A 21 -20.45 -16.23 6.63
C LYS A 21 -19.04 -16.31 6.06
N GLN A 22 -18.30 -15.21 6.16
CA GLN A 22 -16.88 -15.24 5.89
C GLN A 22 -16.18 -16.06 6.97
N THR A 23 -15.31 -16.96 6.54
CA THR A 23 -14.48 -17.79 7.44
C THR A 23 -13.03 -17.63 7.05
N VAL A 24 -12.16 -17.55 8.05
CA VAL A 24 -10.70 -17.59 7.87
C VAL A 24 -10.23 -18.97 8.25
N ASN A 25 -9.55 -19.63 7.32
CA ASN A 25 -8.84 -20.86 7.59
C ASN A 25 -7.36 -20.52 7.73
N TRP A 26 -6.84 -20.59 8.95
CA TRP A 26 -5.42 -20.42 9.22
C TRP A 26 -4.67 -21.72 8.93
N GLY A 27 -3.52 -21.60 8.27
CA GLY A 27 -2.55 -22.68 8.17
C GLY A 27 -1.76 -22.86 9.45
N ASP A 28 -0.89 -23.87 9.45
CA ASP A 28 -0.01 -24.14 10.59
C ASP A 28 0.98 -22.99 10.82
N GLU A 29 1.27 -22.72 12.09
CA GLU A 29 2.31 -21.77 12.44
C GLU A 29 3.70 -22.32 12.07
N PHE A 30 4.43 -21.61 11.23
CA PHE A 30 5.82 -21.93 10.94
C PHE A 30 6.78 -20.92 11.61
N LYS A 31 7.95 -21.42 12.00
CA LYS A 31 8.98 -20.64 12.70
C LYS A 31 9.84 -19.89 11.71
N LEU A 32 9.98 -18.59 11.90
CA LEU A 32 10.90 -17.78 11.10
C LEU A 32 12.36 -18.16 11.36
N LYS A 33 13.19 -17.93 10.35
CA LYS A 33 14.64 -17.94 10.49
C LYS A 33 15.06 -16.85 11.49
N LYS A 34 16.19 -17.07 12.16
CA LYS A 34 16.77 -16.01 13.01
C LYS A 34 17.33 -14.94 12.08
N GLY A 35 16.97 -13.67 12.30
CA GLY A 35 17.45 -12.55 11.48
C GLY A 35 16.58 -12.24 10.27
N THR A 36 15.36 -12.80 10.19
CA THR A 36 14.36 -12.41 9.20
C THR A 36 14.05 -10.92 9.32
N SER A 37 14.15 -10.22 8.19
CA SER A 37 13.98 -8.76 8.08
C SER A 37 12.57 -8.38 7.64
N ASP A 38 12.00 -9.10 6.67
CA ASP A 38 10.62 -8.91 6.22
C ASP A 38 10.01 -10.23 5.72
N ILE A 39 8.67 -10.27 5.67
CA ILE A 39 7.89 -11.34 5.05
C ILE A 39 6.75 -10.77 4.21
N ASN A 40 6.52 -11.40 3.06
CA ASN A 40 5.41 -11.07 2.18
C ASN A 40 4.81 -12.31 1.50
N VAL A 41 3.50 -12.30 1.25
CA VAL A 41 2.86 -13.25 0.33
C VAL A 41 3.10 -12.70 -1.06
N LEU A 42 3.99 -13.35 -1.81
CA LEU A 42 4.40 -12.93 -3.13
C LEU A 42 3.25 -13.00 -4.14
N PHE A 43 2.65 -14.19 -4.22
CA PHE A 43 1.51 -14.48 -5.08
C PHE A 43 0.91 -15.83 -4.67
N THR A 44 -0.25 -16.15 -5.24
CA THR A 44 -0.83 -17.49 -5.16
C THR A 44 -1.27 -17.96 -6.55
N ASP A 45 -1.29 -19.27 -6.75
CA ASP A 45 -1.85 -19.90 -7.94
C ASP A 45 -2.67 -21.14 -7.54
N GLU A 46 -3.20 -21.87 -8.52
CA GLU A 46 -4.00 -23.09 -8.29
C GLU A 46 -3.26 -24.15 -7.46
N THR A 47 -1.92 -24.10 -7.42
CA THR A 47 -1.08 -25.04 -6.68
C THR A 47 -0.78 -24.61 -5.24
N GLY A 48 -1.11 -23.36 -4.87
CA GLY A 48 -0.99 -22.86 -3.51
C GLY A 48 -0.39 -21.45 -3.38
N VAL A 49 0.19 -21.17 -2.21
CA VAL A 49 0.66 -19.85 -1.78
C VAL A 49 2.18 -19.79 -1.79
N TYR A 50 2.77 -18.71 -2.29
CA TYR A 50 4.21 -18.48 -2.27
C TYR A 50 4.54 -17.29 -1.36
N ILE A 51 5.51 -17.49 -0.48
CA ILE A 51 5.91 -16.53 0.55
C ILE A 51 7.41 -16.24 0.38
N GLU A 52 7.76 -14.97 0.48
CA GLU A 52 9.13 -14.48 0.58
C GLU A 52 9.48 -14.23 2.03
N GLU A 53 10.59 -14.81 2.49
CA GLU A 53 11.16 -14.54 3.80
C GLU A 53 12.58 -13.97 3.64
N GLU A 54 12.69 -12.64 3.70
CA GLU A 54 13.95 -11.92 3.61
C GLU A 54 14.75 -12.05 4.90
N HIS A 55 16.08 -12.14 4.79
CA HIS A 55 16.96 -12.17 5.93
C HIS A 55 18.38 -11.69 5.58
N MET A 56 19.06 -11.11 6.56
CA MET A 56 20.47 -10.73 6.41
C MET A 56 21.38 -11.96 6.52
N THR A 57 22.36 -12.05 5.63
CA THR A 57 23.44 -13.06 5.68
C THR A 57 24.81 -12.40 5.68
N LEU A 58 25.80 -13.06 6.24
CA LEU A 58 27.18 -12.60 6.24
C LEU A 58 27.73 -12.64 4.80
N GLY A 59 28.22 -11.51 4.31
CA GLY A 59 28.85 -11.38 3.00
C GLY A 59 30.30 -11.87 3.03
N THR A 60 31.15 -11.17 3.79
CA THR A 60 32.56 -11.51 4.02
C THR A 60 32.97 -11.19 5.45
N TYR A 61 33.81 -12.05 6.04
CA TYR A 61 34.47 -11.81 7.32
C TYR A 61 35.95 -11.49 7.06
N PHE A 62 36.36 -10.24 7.31
CA PHE A 62 37.78 -9.87 7.31
C PHE A 62 38.18 -9.34 8.69
N VAL A 63 39.48 -9.29 8.96
CA VAL A 63 40.09 -8.79 10.22
C VAL A 63 39.61 -7.38 10.60
N VAL A 64 39.06 -6.60 9.67
CA VAL A 64 38.60 -5.21 9.87
C VAL A 64 37.06 -5.06 9.80
N GLY A 65 36.29 -6.15 9.74
CA GLY A 65 34.83 -6.09 9.90
C GLY A 65 34.05 -7.13 9.10
N ALA A 66 32.82 -7.38 9.55
CA ALA A 66 31.83 -8.19 8.85
C ALA A 66 30.99 -7.32 7.90
N THR A 67 30.87 -7.73 6.63
CA THR A 67 29.86 -7.18 5.72
C THR A 67 28.64 -8.08 5.73
N PHE A 68 27.45 -7.50 5.52
CA PHE A 68 26.20 -8.23 5.41
C PHE A 68 25.58 -7.96 4.04
N ARG A 69 24.84 -8.93 3.51
CA ARG A 69 24.02 -8.81 2.31
C ARG A 69 22.62 -9.33 2.57
N GLU A 70 21.66 -8.89 1.76
CA GLU A 70 20.30 -9.42 1.77
C GLU A 70 20.24 -10.76 1.02
N SER A 71 19.39 -11.65 1.53
CA SER A 71 19.06 -12.97 0.99
C SER A 71 17.60 -13.26 1.31
N ALA A 72 17.02 -14.28 0.69
CA ALA A 72 15.66 -14.70 1.02
C ALA A 72 15.47 -16.22 0.97
N SER A 73 14.42 -16.68 1.64
CA SER A 73 13.86 -18.02 1.42
C SER A 73 12.54 -17.90 0.67
N LEU A 74 12.32 -18.79 -0.29
CA LEU A 74 11.01 -19.01 -0.90
C LEU A 74 10.31 -20.16 -0.18
N VAL A 75 9.11 -19.90 0.35
CA VAL A 75 8.28 -20.92 1.00
C VAL A 75 7.04 -21.14 0.16
N LYS A 76 6.71 -22.40 -0.13
CA LYS A 76 5.46 -22.76 -0.79
C LYS A 76 4.54 -23.48 0.19
N LEU A 77 3.29 -23.04 0.26
CA LEU A 77 2.21 -23.74 0.94
C LEU A 77 1.26 -24.32 -0.09
N ASN A 78 0.67 -25.50 0.18
CA ASN A 78 -0.40 -26.07 -0.63
C ASN A 78 -1.72 -25.29 -0.44
N PRO A 79 -2.80 -25.58 -1.17
CA PRO A 79 -4.10 -24.90 -0.99
C PRO A 79 -4.75 -25.13 0.39
N LYS A 80 -4.28 -26.13 1.15
CA LYS A 80 -4.64 -26.38 2.56
C LYS A 80 -3.70 -25.67 3.54
N LEU A 81 -2.83 -24.78 3.04
CA LEU A 81 -1.87 -23.97 3.79
C LEU A 81 -0.80 -24.76 4.55
N GLN A 82 -0.46 -25.96 4.06
CA GLN A 82 0.64 -26.77 4.60
C GLN A 82 1.92 -26.53 3.80
N GLU A 83 3.06 -26.37 4.48
CA GLU A 83 4.37 -26.17 3.83
C GLU A 83 4.72 -27.38 2.94
N ILE A 84 4.96 -27.12 1.65
CA ILE A 84 5.45 -28.10 0.67
C ILE A 84 6.98 -28.08 0.67
N TYR A 85 7.56 -26.87 0.56
CA TYR A 85 9.01 -26.69 0.56
C TYR A 85 9.39 -25.32 1.11
N ARG A 86 10.67 -25.22 1.45
CA ARG A 86 11.38 -23.99 1.80
C ARG A 86 12.77 -24.02 1.20
N SER A 87 13.02 -23.11 0.27
CA SER A 87 14.27 -23.03 -0.47
C SER A 87 15.00 -21.73 -0.10
N ASP A 88 16.15 -21.85 0.56
CA ASP A 88 16.98 -20.72 0.98
C ASP A 88 17.99 -20.37 -0.13
N PHE A 89 17.87 -19.19 -0.73
CA PHE A 89 18.63 -18.78 -1.91
C PHE A 89 20.06 -18.29 -1.60
N ASN A 90 20.51 -18.36 -0.34
CA ASN A 90 21.82 -17.83 0.04
C ASN A 90 22.99 -18.46 -0.75
N ARG A 91 22.90 -19.76 -1.08
CA ARG A 91 23.94 -20.45 -1.87
C ARG A 91 23.80 -20.15 -3.37
N GLU A 92 22.58 -20.12 -3.86
CA GLU A 92 22.18 -19.92 -5.27
C GLU A 92 22.57 -18.53 -5.76
N LEU A 93 22.47 -17.52 -4.88
CA LEU A 93 22.91 -16.15 -5.13
C LEU A 93 24.42 -16.06 -5.38
N LYS A 94 25.23 -17.01 -4.90
CA LYS A 94 26.70 -17.07 -5.12
C LYS A 94 27.39 -15.72 -4.88
N GLY A 95 27.00 -15.00 -3.83
CA GLY A 95 27.58 -13.69 -3.48
C GLY A 95 26.79 -12.47 -3.95
N LYS A 96 25.80 -12.62 -4.84
CA LYS A 96 24.91 -11.55 -5.31
C LYS A 96 24.01 -11.05 -4.18
N ASN A 97 23.53 -9.82 -4.30
CA ASN A 97 22.49 -9.31 -3.42
C ASN A 97 21.14 -9.81 -3.94
N PHE A 98 20.34 -10.38 -3.05
CA PHE A 98 18.94 -10.61 -3.32
C PHE A 98 18.22 -9.27 -3.47
N GLU A 99 17.25 -9.20 -4.38
CA GLU A 99 16.40 -8.02 -4.54
C GLU A 99 14.95 -8.36 -4.20
N TYR A 100 14.32 -9.30 -4.94
CA TYR A 100 12.98 -9.82 -4.66
C TYR A 100 12.67 -11.03 -5.54
N PHE A 101 11.65 -11.81 -5.18
CA PHE A 101 11.01 -12.74 -6.11
C PHE A 101 9.96 -12.01 -6.98
N LEU A 102 9.90 -12.37 -8.26
CA LEU A 102 9.01 -11.75 -9.24
C LEU A 102 8.10 -12.79 -9.90
N PRO A 103 6.83 -12.90 -9.49
CA PRO A 103 5.83 -13.62 -10.27
C PRO A 103 5.52 -12.85 -11.54
N PHE A 104 5.58 -13.53 -12.69
CA PHE A 104 5.20 -12.93 -13.96
C PHE A 104 4.57 -13.98 -14.88
N GLN A 105 3.31 -13.74 -15.23
CA GLN A 105 2.47 -14.70 -15.95
C GLN A 105 2.49 -16.06 -15.24
N LYS A 106 2.89 -17.14 -15.93
CA LYS A 106 2.95 -18.49 -15.37
C LYS A 106 4.27 -18.79 -14.66
N LYS A 107 5.26 -17.91 -14.75
CA LYS A 107 6.63 -18.13 -14.24
C LYS A 107 6.84 -17.44 -12.89
N LEU A 108 7.84 -17.93 -12.17
CA LEU A 108 8.40 -17.29 -10.98
C LEU A 108 9.88 -17.04 -11.24
N PHE A 109 10.35 -15.85 -10.89
CA PHE A 109 11.74 -15.46 -11.03
C PHE A 109 12.32 -15.04 -9.69
N VAL A 110 13.64 -15.23 -9.53
CA VAL A 110 14.43 -14.56 -8.50
C VAL A 110 15.21 -13.44 -9.16
N VAL A 111 15.12 -12.24 -8.59
CA VAL A 111 15.87 -11.06 -9.04
C VAL A 111 17.03 -10.83 -8.08
N ALA A 112 18.21 -10.61 -8.63
CA ALA A 112 19.42 -10.35 -7.88
C ALA A 112 20.24 -9.24 -8.53
N SER A 113 21.07 -8.56 -7.75
CA SER A 113 22.03 -7.59 -8.25
C SER A 113 23.47 -7.94 -7.92
N ASP A 114 24.38 -7.43 -8.75
CA ASP A 114 25.82 -7.52 -8.52
C ASP A 114 26.53 -6.27 -9.04
N TYR A 115 27.75 -6.05 -8.58
CA TYR A 115 28.65 -5.06 -9.17
C TYR A 115 29.75 -5.76 -9.96
N SER A 116 29.69 -5.66 -11.30
CA SER A 116 30.76 -6.11 -12.16
C SER A 116 31.94 -5.14 -12.05
N LYS A 117 33.04 -5.61 -11.43
CA LYS A 117 34.28 -4.83 -11.36
C LYS A 117 34.93 -4.65 -12.73
N ALA A 118 34.82 -5.66 -13.60
CA ALA A 118 35.37 -5.62 -14.95
C ALA A 118 34.68 -4.57 -15.81
N ASP A 119 33.35 -4.52 -15.76
CA ASP A 119 32.55 -3.58 -16.56
C ASP A 119 32.30 -2.25 -15.84
N ARG A 120 32.71 -2.14 -14.57
CA ARG A 120 32.38 -1.04 -13.65
C ARG A 120 30.87 -0.72 -13.64
N ALA A 121 30.04 -1.74 -13.66
CA ALA A 121 28.60 -1.61 -13.86
C ALA A 121 27.80 -2.32 -12.76
N PHE A 122 26.64 -1.76 -12.43
CA PHE A 122 25.59 -2.47 -11.71
C PHE A 122 24.91 -3.44 -12.69
N GLN A 123 24.82 -4.71 -12.31
CA GLN A 123 24.16 -5.74 -13.10
C GLN A 123 22.89 -6.17 -12.39
N LEU A 124 21.79 -6.21 -13.14
CA LEU A 124 20.54 -6.82 -12.72
C LEU A 124 20.42 -8.20 -13.38
N LEU A 125 20.29 -9.23 -12.55
CA LEU A 125 20.26 -10.62 -12.97
C LEU A 125 18.94 -11.27 -12.57
N VAL A 126 18.49 -12.19 -13.40
CA VAL A 126 17.26 -12.95 -13.17
C VAL A 126 17.54 -14.44 -13.34
N GLY A 127 17.04 -15.24 -12.41
CA GLY A 127 16.97 -16.70 -12.50
C GLY A 127 15.51 -17.16 -12.54
N GLU A 128 15.16 -18.10 -13.41
CA GLU A 128 13.85 -18.77 -13.36
C GLU A 128 13.83 -19.69 -12.14
N VAL A 129 12.72 -19.72 -11.39
CA VAL A 129 12.53 -20.62 -10.26
C VAL A 129 11.52 -21.68 -10.68
N ASP A 130 11.88 -22.94 -10.49
CA ASP A 130 10.92 -24.02 -10.66
C ASP A 130 9.91 -23.99 -9.50
N LYS A 131 8.64 -23.75 -9.81
CA LYS A 131 7.55 -23.67 -8.83
C LYS A 131 7.25 -24.99 -8.11
N GLN A 132 7.74 -26.12 -8.62
CA GLN A 132 7.52 -27.42 -7.99
C GLN A 132 8.56 -27.68 -6.89
N SER A 133 9.84 -27.47 -7.19
CA SER A 133 10.95 -27.69 -6.24
C SER A 133 11.33 -26.46 -5.42
N GLY A 134 11.02 -25.26 -5.90
CA GLY A 134 11.50 -23.99 -5.32
C GLY A 134 12.96 -23.68 -5.66
N GLU A 135 13.63 -24.51 -6.47
CA GLU A 135 15.03 -24.33 -6.85
C GLU A 135 15.16 -23.45 -8.10
N MET A 136 16.32 -22.79 -8.22
CA MET A 136 16.63 -22.03 -9.43
C MET A 136 16.89 -22.98 -10.60
N LYS A 137 16.22 -22.72 -11.73
CA LYS A 137 16.34 -23.46 -12.97
C LYS A 137 17.29 -22.74 -13.93
N GLY A 138 18.32 -23.44 -14.37
CA GLY A 138 19.29 -22.93 -15.34
C GLY A 138 20.29 -21.93 -14.74
N SER A 139 20.83 -21.05 -15.58
CA SER A 139 21.82 -20.04 -15.18
C SER A 139 21.20 -18.66 -15.03
N TRP A 140 21.82 -17.82 -14.18
CA TRP A 140 21.53 -16.40 -14.12
C TRP A 140 21.61 -15.74 -15.50
N LYS A 141 20.61 -14.94 -15.85
CA LYS A 141 20.57 -14.11 -17.04
C LYS A 141 20.68 -12.64 -16.63
N THR A 142 21.70 -11.95 -17.12
CA THR A 142 21.77 -10.50 -16.97
C THR A 142 20.72 -9.84 -17.87
N ILE A 143 19.81 -9.08 -17.28
CA ILE A 143 18.74 -8.37 -17.99
C ILE A 143 19.03 -6.88 -18.13
N ALA A 144 19.89 -6.33 -17.28
CA ALA A 144 20.37 -4.96 -17.41
C ALA A 144 21.81 -4.82 -16.89
N SER A 145 22.57 -3.95 -17.54
CA SER A 145 23.89 -3.51 -17.10
C SER A 145 23.89 -1.97 -17.14
N ILE A 146 24.08 -1.36 -15.98
CA ILE A 146 24.00 0.08 -15.78
C ILE A 146 25.40 0.56 -15.37
N PRO A 147 26.14 1.24 -16.26
CA PRO A 147 27.46 1.77 -15.95
C PRO A 147 27.42 2.69 -14.73
N LYS A 148 28.43 2.58 -13.87
CA LYS A 148 28.62 3.48 -12.73
C LYS A 148 29.92 4.25 -12.94
N GLU A 149 29.88 5.56 -12.78
CA GLU A 149 31.12 6.34 -12.81
C GLU A 149 31.92 6.06 -11.53
N GLU A 150 31.24 6.07 -10.39
CA GLU A 150 31.83 5.75 -9.10
C GLU A 150 31.17 4.51 -8.49
N LYS A 151 31.97 3.67 -7.82
CA LYS A 151 31.46 2.45 -7.16
C LYS A 151 30.36 2.76 -6.12
N LYS A 152 30.39 3.94 -5.49
CA LYS A 152 29.40 4.38 -4.50
C LYS A 152 28.10 4.92 -5.11
N ASP A 153 28.03 5.12 -6.43
CA ASP A 153 26.80 5.57 -7.08
C ASP A 153 25.66 4.62 -6.73
N GLN A 154 24.52 5.14 -6.31
CA GLN A 154 23.38 4.30 -5.96
C GLN A 154 22.48 4.16 -7.18
N VAL A 155 22.23 2.93 -7.61
CA VAL A 155 21.27 2.63 -8.67
C VAL A 155 19.96 2.26 -8.02
N ASN A 156 18.92 3.02 -8.32
CA ASN A 156 17.55 2.69 -7.92
C ASN A 156 16.85 2.08 -9.13
N PHE A 157 16.14 0.97 -8.94
CA PHE A 157 15.43 0.32 -10.04
C PHE A 157 14.17 -0.39 -9.53
N ARG A 158 13.25 -0.70 -10.45
CA ARG A 158 12.09 -1.55 -10.20
C ARG A 158 11.71 -2.29 -11.47
N LEU A 159 11.45 -3.59 -11.32
CA LEU A 159 10.94 -4.46 -12.37
C LEU A 159 9.49 -4.82 -12.02
N PHE A 160 8.55 -4.50 -12.89
CA PHE A 160 7.12 -4.69 -12.64
C PHE A 160 6.36 -5.01 -13.94
N PRO A 161 5.22 -5.71 -13.88
CA PRO A 161 4.39 -5.92 -15.06
C PRO A 161 3.82 -4.61 -15.60
N ASN A 162 3.66 -4.51 -16.92
CA ASN A 162 2.91 -3.42 -17.54
C ASN A 162 1.40 -3.50 -17.20
N THR A 163 0.61 -2.53 -17.65
CA THR A 163 -0.79 -2.38 -17.20
C THR A 163 -1.70 -3.56 -17.53
N ASP A 164 -1.39 -4.35 -18.56
CA ASP A 164 -2.12 -5.57 -18.91
C ASP A 164 -1.40 -6.87 -18.50
N SER A 165 -0.30 -6.75 -17.74
CA SER A 165 0.55 -7.85 -17.27
C SER A 165 1.13 -8.74 -18.38
N SER A 166 1.11 -8.30 -19.64
CA SER A 166 1.66 -9.06 -20.77
C SER A 166 3.18 -8.92 -20.92
N ARG A 167 3.77 -7.86 -20.37
CA ARG A 167 5.21 -7.55 -20.46
C ARG A 167 5.78 -7.11 -19.13
N LEU A 168 7.09 -7.27 -18.96
CA LEU A 168 7.83 -6.73 -17.81
C LEU A 168 8.50 -5.42 -18.18
N VAL A 169 8.51 -4.48 -17.25
CA VAL A 169 9.09 -3.15 -17.42
C VAL A 169 10.11 -2.92 -16.33
N LEU A 170 11.36 -2.68 -16.73
CA LEU A 170 12.41 -2.18 -15.85
C LEU A 170 12.45 -0.67 -15.98
N ILE A 171 12.34 0.03 -14.86
CA ILE A 171 12.76 1.42 -14.77
C ILE A 171 13.93 1.53 -13.80
N SER A 172 14.94 2.33 -14.17
CA SER A 172 16.13 2.53 -13.35
C SER A 172 16.63 3.98 -13.40
N THR A 173 17.35 4.40 -12.38
CA THR A 173 17.98 5.72 -12.27
C THR A 173 19.22 5.66 -11.39
N ILE A 174 20.17 6.58 -11.60
CA ILE A 174 21.33 6.77 -10.71
C ILE A 174 21.01 7.94 -9.78
N ALA A 175 20.91 7.65 -8.48
CA ALA A 175 20.60 8.64 -7.46
C ALA A 175 21.76 9.63 -7.24
N GLY A 176 21.42 10.84 -6.81
CA GLY A 176 22.41 11.87 -6.43
C GLY A 176 23.08 12.59 -7.60
N ARG A 177 22.64 12.32 -8.85
CA ARG A 177 23.06 13.06 -10.05
C ARG A 177 22.43 14.44 -10.09
N GLU A 178 22.99 15.39 -10.85
CA GLU A 178 22.43 16.75 -10.95
C GLU A 178 21.00 16.80 -11.51
N LYS A 179 20.61 15.80 -12.31
CA LYS A 179 19.27 15.63 -12.85
C LYS A 179 18.79 14.20 -12.67
N ASN A 180 17.50 14.02 -12.43
CA ASN A 180 16.90 12.69 -12.45
C ASN A 180 16.77 12.22 -13.91
N THR A 181 17.43 11.12 -14.23
CA THR A 181 17.31 10.45 -15.52
C THR A 181 16.84 9.02 -15.29
N TYR A 182 15.74 8.66 -15.94
CA TYR A 182 15.11 7.36 -15.87
C TYR A 182 15.35 6.61 -17.18
N ARG A 183 15.87 5.40 -17.08
CA ARG A 183 15.95 4.46 -18.20
C ARG A 183 14.81 3.46 -18.07
N VAL A 184 14.01 3.31 -19.12
CA VAL A 184 12.87 2.39 -19.19
C VAL A 184 13.12 1.34 -20.26
N GLU A 185 13.03 0.07 -19.88
CA GLU A 185 13.27 -1.09 -20.73
C GLU A 185 12.11 -2.08 -20.59
N GLU A 186 11.70 -2.67 -21.70
CA GLU A 186 10.59 -3.62 -21.76
C GLU A 186 11.10 -5.02 -22.13
N PHE A 187 10.52 -6.05 -21.50
CA PHE A 187 10.90 -7.44 -21.69
C PHE A 187 9.67 -8.33 -21.94
N ASP A 188 9.84 -9.32 -22.81
CA ASP A 188 8.86 -10.40 -23.01
C ASP A 188 8.89 -11.47 -21.90
N GLN A 189 8.01 -12.47 -21.98
CA GLN A 189 7.95 -13.63 -21.06
C GLN A 189 9.23 -14.49 -20.98
N ASN A 190 10.16 -14.32 -21.92
CA ASN A 190 11.46 -14.98 -21.95
C ASN A 190 12.60 -14.02 -21.58
N LEU A 191 12.26 -12.86 -21.02
CA LEU A 191 13.17 -11.79 -20.63
C LEU A 191 14.01 -11.28 -21.81
N ARG A 192 13.48 -11.33 -23.04
CA ARG A 192 14.11 -10.71 -24.22
C ARG A 192 13.67 -9.26 -24.25
N SER A 193 14.65 -8.37 -24.30
CA SER A 193 14.42 -6.92 -24.34
C SER A 193 13.90 -6.51 -25.72
N SER A 194 12.98 -5.54 -25.77
CA SER A 194 12.78 -4.75 -26.99
C SER A 194 14.07 -3.96 -27.23
N SER A 195 14.71 -4.09 -28.38
CA SER A 195 16.06 -3.60 -28.67
C SER A 195 16.33 -2.09 -28.44
N SER A 196 15.33 -1.29 -28.08
CA SER A 196 15.44 0.13 -27.72
C SER A 196 14.98 0.39 -26.28
N SER A 197 15.82 1.02 -25.46
CA SER A 197 15.44 1.60 -24.16
C SER A 197 15.01 3.06 -24.32
N ALA A 198 14.01 3.50 -23.58
CA ALA A 198 13.68 4.92 -23.45
C ALA A 198 14.55 5.57 -22.37
N THR A 199 15.03 6.78 -22.63
CA THR A 199 15.72 7.61 -21.62
C THR A 199 14.91 8.88 -21.41
N ILE A 200 14.45 9.09 -20.18
CA ILE A 200 13.65 10.23 -19.78
C ILE A 200 14.42 11.02 -18.73
N SER A 201 14.78 12.26 -19.04
CA SER A 201 15.36 13.19 -18.07
C SER A 201 14.33 14.26 -17.73
N ASN A 202 14.29 14.68 -16.48
CA ASN A 202 13.52 15.86 -16.07
C ASN A 202 14.43 17.05 -15.75
N GLU A 203 13.80 18.21 -15.66
CA GLU A 203 14.42 19.50 -15.40
C GLU A 203 14.57 19.82 -13.90
N PHE A 204 14.06 18.95 -13.03
CA PHE A 204 13.97 19.21 -11.59
C PHE A 204 15.28 18.87 -10.87
N GLU A 205 15.60 19.67 -9.84
CA GLU A 205 16.64 19.32 -8.88
C GLU A 205 16.26 18.00 -8.17
N PRO A 206 17.22 17.09 -7.93
CA PRO A 206 16.95 15.78 -7.32
C PRO A 206 16.21 15.83 -5.99
N ARG A 207 16.45 16.88 -5.19
CA ARG A 207 15.81 17.07 -3.88
C ARG A 207 14.39 17.62 -3.99
N THR A 208 14.05 18.27 -5.11
CA THR A 208 12.74 18.92 -5.30
C THR A 208 11.78 18.08 -6.12
N TYR A 209 12.17 16.85 -6.49
CA TYR A 209 11.32 15.93 -7.24
C TYR A 209 11.36 14.53 -6.64
N THR A 210 10.21 13.89 -6.56
CA THR A 210 10.12 12.48 -6.18
C THR A 210 9.22 11.76 -7.16
N LEU A 211 9.72 10.67 -7.76
CA LEU A 211 8.89 9.77 -8.56
C LEU A 211 7.97 8.97 -7.63
N GLU A 212 6.67 9.11 -7.82
CA GLU A 212 5.63 8.46 -7.02
C GLU A 212 5.09 7.21 -7.70
N ASP A 213 4.83 7.28 -9.02
CA ASP A 213 4.31 6.14 -9.79
C ASP A 213 4.76 6.14 -11.25
N VAL A 214 4.67 4.96 -11.87
CA VAL A 214 4.95 4.74 -13.30
C VAL A 214 3.93 3.77 -13.88
N LEU A 215 3.23 4.19 -14.93
CA LEU A 215 2.38 3.31 -15.72
C LEU A 215 3.03 3.07 -17.09
N TYR A 216 3.07 1.82 -17.52
CA TYR A 216 3.47 1.45 -18.88
C TYR A 216 2.28 0.81 -19.58
N THR A 217 1.73 1.50 -20.58
CA THR A 217 0.49 1.08 -21.23
C THR A 217 0.73 -0.03 -22.24
N LYS A 218 -0.34 -0.72 -22.65
CA LYS A 218 -0.30 -1.71 -23.73
C LYS A 218 0.19 -1.12 -25.07
N ASP A 219 -0.12 0.15 -25.31
CA ASP A 219 0.34 0.91 -26.50
C ASP A 219 1.72 1.54 -26.29
N LYS A 220 2.48 1.04 -25.31
CA LYS A 220 3.86 1.43 -24.99
C LYS A 220 4.03 2.91 -24.67
N LYS A 221 3.02 3.53 -24.07
CA LYS A 221 3.17 4.86 -23.46
C LYS A 221 3.76 4.70 -22.08
N ILE A 222 4.71 5.56 -21.75
CA ILE A 222 5.33 5.63 -20.42
C ILE A 222 4.72 6.85 -19.73
N ILE A 223 4.12 6.66 -18.57
CA ILE A 223 3.49 7.73 -17.82
C ILE A 223 4.21 7.85 -16.48
N LEU A 224 4.86 8.99 -16.25
CA LEU A 224 5.54 9.27 -14.99
C LEU A 224 4.65 10.15 -14.11
N VAL A 225 4.44 9.74 -12.87
CA VAL A 225 3.75 10.52 -11.83
C VAL A 225 4.79 10.98 -10.82
N GLY A 226 5.09 12.27 -10.83
CA GLY A 226 6.04 12.91 -9.93
C GLY A 226 5.39 13.87 -8.95
N ARG A 227 6.03 14.05 -7.80
CA ARG A 227 5.75 15.12 -6.84
C ARG A 227 6.85 16.18 -6.94
N VAL A 228 6.45 17.43 -7.14
CA VAL A 228 7.36 18.57 -7.16
C VAL A 228 7.27 19.30 -5.82
N PHE A 229 8.43 19.67 -5.29
CA PHE A 229 8.59 20.39 -4.03
C PHE A 229 9.33 21.71 -4.26
N GLU A 230 9.11 22.67 -3.37
CA GLU A 230 9.80 23.95 -3.38
C GLU A 230 10.42 24.22 -2.02
N TYR A 231 11.57 24.88 -2.01
CA TYR A 231 12.19 25.32 -0.76
C TYR A 231 11.40 26.49 -0.16
N GLN A 232 10.95 26.31 1.08
CA GLN A 232 10.28 27.34 1.87
C GLN A 232 11.15 27.73 3.08
N SER A 233 11.11 29.00 3.46
CA SER A 233 11.79 29.49 4.66
C SER A 233 11.11 28.95 5.91
N GLY A 234 11.90 28.35 6.80
CA GLY A 234 11.50 27.88 8.11
C GLY A 234 11.36 29.00 9.14
N LYS A 235 11.00 28.64 10.38
CA LYS A 235 10.85 29.59 11.48
C LYS A 235 12.17 30.31 11.82
N LYS A 236 13.32 29.67 11.57
CA LYS A 236 14.66 30.27 11.68
C LYS A 236 15.16 30.66 10.29
N LYS A 237 15.77 31.85 10.16
CA LYS A 237 16.21 32.44 8.87
C LYS A 237 17.14 31.56 8.01
N LYS A 238 17.84 30.58 8.62
CA LYS A 238 18.74 29.64 7.92
C LYS A 238 18.10 28.26 7.67
N GLU A 239 16.93 28.00 8.24
CA GLU A 239 16.24 26.73 8.08
C GLU A 239 15.40 26.81 6.82
N LYS A 240 15.67 25.96 5.83
CA LYS A 240 14.82 25.75 4.67
C LYS A 240 14.23 24.36 4.76
N TYR A 241 12.96 24.22 4.40
CA TYR A 241 12.31 22.91 4.29
C TYR A 241 11.65 22.78 2.93
N LEU A 242 11.47 21.53 2.47
CA LEU A 242 10.78 21.23 1.24
C LEU A 242 9.27 21.21 1.49
N ASP A 243 8.53 22.01 0.74
CA ASP A 243 7.08 22.06 0.76
C ASP A 243 6.55 21.48 -0.55
N PHE A 244 5.55 20.63 -0.46
CA PHE A 244 4.92 20.08 -1.66
C PHE A 244 4.25 21.21 -2.46
N SER A 245 4.50 21.25 -3.77
CA SER A 245 3.99 22.28 -4.68
C SER A 245 2.87 21.71 -5.56
N ARG A 246 3.20 20.75 -6.43
CA ARG A 246 2.24 20.15 -7.36
C ARG A 246 2.62 18.72 -7.76
N TYR A 247 1.65 18.04 -8.35
CA TYR A 247 1.91 16.83 -9.13
C TYR A 247 2.42 17.21 -10.52
N ASN A 248 3.36 16.43 -11.04
CA ASN A 248 3.86 16.53 -12.41
C ASN A 248 3.59 15.18 -13.07
N ILE A 249 2.62 15.13 -13.98
CA ILE A 249 2.21 13.90 -14.65
C ILE A 249 2.46 14.05 -16.14
N ARG A 250 3.35 13.23 -16.70
CA ARG A 250 3.81 13.36 -18.09
C ARG A 250 3.68 12.04 -18.82
N ILE A 251 3.23 12.12 -20.08
CA ILE A 251 3.13 10.99 -20.99
C ILE A 251 4.28 11.09 -21.99
N TYR A 252 4.99 9.98 -22.14
CA TYR A 252 6.10 9.80 -23.06
C TYR A 252 5.77 8.66 -24.03
N ASP A 253 6.38 8.70 -25.21
CA ASP A 253 6.36 7.55 -26.12
C ASP A 253 7.39 6.47 -25.71
N GLU A 254 7.42 5.36 -26.47
CA GLU A 254 8.33 4.23 -26.25
C GLU A 254 9.81 4.60 -26.41
N LYS A 255 10.14 5.79 -26.92
CA LYS A 255 11.51 6.31 -27.06
C LYS A 255 11.89 7.29 -25.95
N GLY A 256 10.96 7.61 -25.05
CA GLY A 256 11.16 8.56 -23.96
C GLY A 256 10.98 10.01 -24.37
N LYS A 257 10.41 10.29 -25.56
CA LYS A 257 10.06 11.66 -25.94
C LYS A 257 8.75 12.05 -25.29
N GLN A 258 8.76 13.17 -24.56
CA GLN A 258 7.54 13.72 -23.96
C GLN A 258 6.54 14.08 -25.04
N GLN A 259 5.32 13.58 -24.89
CA GLN A 259 4.19 13.85 -25.79
C GLN A 259 3.26 14.89 -25.16
N THR A 260 2.98 14.77 -23.87
CA THR A 260 2.10 15.70 -23.15
C THR A 260 2.42 15.78 -21.65
N GLU A 261 2.00 16.86 -21.00
CA GLU A 261 1.94 17.01 -19.55
C GLU A 261 0.47 17.23 -19.17
N LEU A 262 -0.04 16.43 -18.24
CA LEU A 262 -1.41 16.55 -17.78
C LEU A 262 -1.51 17.73 -16.82
N ASN A 263 -2.44 18.66 -17.11
CA ASN A 263 -2.71 19.77 -16.22
C ASN A 263 -3.52 19.29 -15.01
N THR A 264 -2.87 19.25 -13.84
CA THR A 264 -3.49 18.93 -12.55
C THR A 264 -3.84 20.17 -11.74
N GLU A 265 -3.64 21.37 -12.29
CA GLU A 265 -3.99 22.62 -11.60
C GLU A 265 -5.51 22.80 -11.58
N ILE A 266 -6.01 23.19 -10.42
CA ILE A 266 -7.41 23.51 -10.20
C ILE A 266 -7.43 24.96 -9.76
N ASN A 267 -8.21 25.80 -10.45
CA ASN A 267 -8.14 27.25 -10.27
C ASN A 267 -8.39 27.64 -8.79
N GLY A 268 -7.41 28.31 -8.18
CA GLY A 268 -7.45 28.75 -6.78
C GLY A 268 -7.47 27.62 -5.73
N LYS A 269 -7.10 26.38 -6.10
CA LYS A 269 -7.16 25.19 -5.25
C LYS A 269 -5.83 24.43 -5.28
N TRP A 270 -5.57 23.63 -4.24
CA TRP A 270 -4.32 22.89 -4.08
C TRP A 270 -4.59 21.39 -4.04
N VAL A 271 -3.95 20.63 -4.92
CA VAL A 271 -4.05 19.16 -4.93
C VAL A 271 -3.22 18.58 -3.79
N SER A 272 -3.75 17.63 -3.02
CA SER A 272 -3.08 17.08 -1.81
C SER A 272 -2.78 15.58 -1.89
N SER A 273 -3.49 14.85 -2.75
CA SER A 273 -3.28 13.42 -3.02
C SER A 273 -3.82 13.11 -4.41
N THR A 274 -3.08 12.31 -5.17
CA THR A 274 -3.50 11.84 -6.50
C THR A 274 -3.34 10.32 -6.60
N LYS A 275 -4.23 9.67 -7.35
CA LYS A 275 -4.08 8.29 -7.79
C LYS A 275 -4.38 8.21 -9.29
N LEU A 276 -3.52 7.51 -10.01
CA LEU A 276 -3.65 7.27 -11.44
C LEU A 276 -3.75 5.77 -11.68
N MET A 277 -4.64 5.33 -12.56
CA MET A 277 -4.71 3.93 -13.00
C MET A 277 -5.23 3.82 -14.42
N MET A 278 -4.95 2.69 -15.08
CA MET A 278 -5.65 2.34 -16.30
C MET A 278 -7.08 1.92 -15.98
N GLY A 279 -8.03 2.48 -16.72
CA GLY A 279 -9.43 2.14 -16.64
C GLY A 279 -9.83 0.99 -17.55
N LYS A 280 -11.10 0.55 -17.42
CA LYS A 280 -11.65 -0.59 -18.18
C LYS A 280 -11.67 -0.33 -19.70
N ASP A 281 -11.83 0.92 -20.11
CA ASP A 281 -11.94 1.32 -21.52
C ASP A 281 -10.59 1.71 -22.13
N ASN A 282 -9.48 1.30 -21.49
CA ASN A 282 -8.13 1.76 -21.80
C ASN A 282 -7.94 3.29 -21.70
N ASP A 283 -8.80 3.99 -20.97
CA ASP A 283 -8.57 5.36 -20.54
C ASP A 283 -7.65 5.40 -19.30
N LEU A 284 -7.04 6.55 -19.05
CA LEU A 284 -6.37 6.86 -17.79
C LEU A 284 -7.38 7.50 -16.85
N LEU A 285 -7.58 6.88 -15.70
CA LEU A 285 -8.38 7.43 -14.62
C LEU A 285 -7.46 8.15 -13.62
N LEU A 286 -7.62 9.46 -13.53
CA LEU A 286 -6.96 10.32 -12.54
C LEU A 286 -7.98 10.74 -11.49
N ALA A 287 -7.70 10.46 -10.23
CA ALA A 287 -8.46 10.97 -9.09
C ALA A 287 -7.54 11.78 -8.18
N SER A 288 -7.95 13.01 -7.85
CA SER A 288 -7.18 13.93 -7.02
C SER A 288 -8.05 14.58 -5.95
N PHE A 289 -7.56 14.64 -4.72
CA PHE A 289 -8.14 15.47 -3.68
C PHE A 289 -7.59 16.88 -3.77
N TYR A 290 -8.44 17.87 -3.53
CA TYR A 290 -8.03 19.26 -3.45
C TYR A 290 -8.49 19.95 -2.16
N SER A 291 -7.79 21.02 -1.80
CA SER A 291 -8.13 21.94 -0.73
C SER A 291 -8.33 23.36 -1.28
N LYS A 292 -9.16 24.15 -0.58
CA LYS A 292 -9.38 25.58 -0.81
C LYS A 292 -8.26 26.43 -0.19
N GLU A 293 -7.33 25.82 0.54
CA GLU A 293 -6.16 26.46 1.14
C GLU A 293 -4.93 25.54 1.04
N LYS A 294 -3.73 26.08 0.83
CA LYS A 294 -2.49 25.29 0.58
C LYS A 294 -2.17 24.23 1.64
N ARG A 295 -2.64 24.39 2.88
CA ARG A 295 -2.48 23.41 3.98
C ARG A 295 -3.79 23.14 4.73
N GLY A 296 -4.91 23.40 4.06
CA GLY A 296 -6.25 23.23 4.59
C GLY A 296 -6.73 21.78 4.57
N THR A 297 -7.98 21.60 4.99
CA THR A 297 -8.71 20.35 4.89
C THR A 297 -8.94 19.95 3.44
N THR A 298 -9.27 18.69 3.21
CA THR A 298 -9.70 18.19 1.90
C THR A 298 -11.13 18.66 1.64
N ASN A 299 -11.32 19.51 0.63
CA ASN A 299 -12.61 20.16 0.34
C ASN A 299 -13.25 19.65 -0.96
N GLY A 300 -12.58 18.78 -1.70
CA GLY A 300 -13.14 18.28 -2.95
C GLY A 300 -12.28 17.25 -3.66
N LEU A 301 -12.85 16.79 -4.75
CA LEU A 301 -12.40 15.72 -5.61
C LEU A 301 -12.38 16.21 -7.06
N LEU A 302 -11.30 15.93 -7.75
CA LEU A 302 -11.21 15.99 -9.21
C LEU A 302 -11.11 14.55 -9.73
N VAL A 303 -11.98 14.18 -10.66
CA VAL A 303 -11.89 12.92 -11.41
C VAL A 303 -11.81 13.23 -12.90
N GLN A 304 -10.79 12.69 -13.56
CA GLN A 304 -10.59 12.84 -14.99
C GLN A 304 -10.41 11.48 -15.64
N ARG A 305 -11.06 11.31 -16.80
CA ARG A 305 -10.76 10.24 -17.76
C ARG A 305 -9.99 10.85 -18.90
N ILE A 306 -8.86 10.25 -19.24
CA ILE A 306 -7.88 10.84 -20.14
C ILE A 306 -7.50 9.78 -21.16
N ASP A 307 -7.46 10.14 -22.44
CA ASP A 307 -6.93 9.26 -23.47
C ASP A 307 -5.39 9.14 -23.29
N PRO A 308 -4.84 7.94 -22.98
CA PRO A 308 -3.41 7.77 -22.78
C PRO A 308 -2.58 8.04 -24.05
N ALA A 309 -3.16 7.91 -25.24
CA ALA A 309 -2.42 8.08 -26.49
C ALA A 309 -2.13 9.55 -26.77
N THR A 310 -3.09 10.42 -26.46
CA THR A 310 -3.06 11.85 -26.78
C THR A 310 -2.88 12.76 -25.56
N GLY A 311 -3.21 12.26 -24.36
CA GLY A 311 -3.30 13.07 -23.15
C GLY A 311 -4.54 13.95 -23.08
N LYS A 312 -5.49 13.80 -24.03
CA LYS A 312 -6.71 14.59 -24.05
C LYS A 312 -7.65 14.14 -22.94
N VAL A 313 -8.16 15.10 -22.17
CA VAL A 313 -9.22 14.85 -21.19
C VAL A 313 -10.51 14.49 -21.94
N LEU A 314 -10.98 13.26 -21.73
CA LEU A 314 -12.23 12.73 -22.27
C LEU A 314 -13.43 13.20 -21.46
N SER A 315 -13.28 13.19 -20.13
CA SER A 315 -14.28 13.73 -19.20
C SER A 315 -13.57 14.21 -17.94
N ALA A 316 -14.10 15.27 -17.32
CA ALA A 316 -13.63 15.76 -16.03
C ALA A 316 -14.83 16.11 -15.15
N ALA A 317 -14.71 15.81 -13.86
CA ALA A 317 -15.65 16.25 -12.84
C ALA A 317 -14.90 16.79 -11.64
N GLU A 318 -15.26 17.99 -11.24
CA GLU A 318 -14.80 18.62 -10.02
C GLU A 318 -15.98 18.69 -9.06
N LYS A 319 -15.84 18.05 -7.89
CA LYS A 319 -16.90 17.93 -6.89
C LYS A 319 -16.39 18.38 -5.54
N GLU A 320 -17.12 19.30 -4.92
CA GLU A 320 -16.91 19.59 -3.50
C GLU A 320 -17.29 18.36 -2.69
N ILE A 321 -16.48 18.02 -1.67
CA ILE A 321 -16.78 16.97 -0.70
C ILE A 321 -16.48 17.50 0.70
N ASN A 322 -17.38 17.25 1.63
CA ASN A 322 -17.27 17.68 3.03
C ASN A 322 -18.19 16.80 3.91
N TYR A 323 -18.18 17.05 5.22
CA TYR A 323 -18.98 16.25 6.15
C TYR A 323 -20.50 16.34 5.91
N SER A 324 -21.02 17.43 5.32
CA SER A 324 -22.47 17.57 5.08
C SER A 324 -23.01 16.58 4.04
N MET A 325 -22.13 15.99 3.23
CA MET A 325 -22.47 14.96 2.25
C MET A 325 -22.50 13.53 2.83
N VAL A 326 -22.06 13.35 4.07
CA VAL A 326 -22.06 12.03 4.73
C VAL A 326 -23.51 11.59 4.88
N THR A 327 -23.86 10.47 4.24
CA THR A 327 -25.21 9.91 4.32
C THR A 327 -25.48 9.48 5.76
N ALA A 328 -26.49 10.08 6.39
CA ALA A 328 -26.89 9.73 7.74
C ALA A 328 -27.66 8.40 7.71
N GLU A 329 -27.08 7.34 8.26
CA GLU A 329 -27.86 6.16 8.65
C GLU A 329 -28.34 6.32 10.09
N SER A 330 -29.66 6.36 10.28
CA SER A 330 -30.35 6.36 11.57
C SER A 330 -30.19 5.00 12.25
N GLY A 331 -29.00 4.71 12.78
CA GLY A 331 -28.75 3.51 13.58
C GLY A 331 -29.14 3.73 15.04
N ASP A 332 -30.31 3.24 15.43
CA ASP A 332 -30.72 3.11 16.84
C ASP A 332 -29.81 2.07 17.53
N SER A 333 -28.87 2.53 18.35
CA SER A 333 -28.03 1.66 19.16
C SER A 333 -28.77 1.36 20.45
N GLY A 334 -29.73 0.43 20.39
CA GLY A 334 -30.55 -0.01 21.52
C GLY A 334 -29.79 -0.83 22.57
N LEU A 335 -28.67 -0.32 23.10
CA LEU A 335 -27.95 -0.92 24.22
C LEU A 335 -27.99 0.02 25.44
N GLU A 336 -28.13 -0.58 26.62
CA GLU A 336 -27.94 0.13 27.90
C GLU A 336 -26.46 0.55 28.02
N GLU A 337 -26.15 1.77 27.59
CA GLU A 337 -24.82 2.36 27.70
C GLU A 337 -24.57 2.89 29.12
N ASP A 338 -23.36 2.68 29.66
CA ASP A 338 -22.86 3.39 30.85
C ASP A 338 -22.93 4.92 30.61
N ASP A 339 -23.35 5.69 31.60
CA ASP A 339 -23.43 7.17 31.59
C ASP A 339 -22.22 7.85 30.97
N ARG A 340 -21.00 7.30 31.15
CA ARG A 340 -19.78 7.85 30.55
C ARG A 340 -19.66 7.58 29.06
N GLU A 341 -20.07 6.40 28.60
CA GLU A 341 -20.04 6.04 27.18
C GLU A 341 -21.12 6.82 26.43
N ALA A 342 -22.33 6.95 26.99
CA ALA A 342 -23.41 7.77 26.45
C ALA A 342 -23.02 9.26 26.29
N ARG A 343 -22.29 9.83 27.26
CA ARG A 343 -21.77 11.21 27.16
C ARG A 343 -20.72 11.36 26.05
N ALA A 344 -19.83 10.38 25.90
CA ALA A 344 -18.79 10.42 24.88
C ALA A 344 -19.38 10.23 23.47
N GLU A 345 -20.34 9.33 23.31
CA GLU A 345 -21.13 9.14 22.09
C GLU A 345 -21.88 10.42 21.70
N ARG A 346 -22.58 11.03 22.67
CA ARG A 346 -23.25 12.32 22.45
C ARG A 346 -22.28 13.39 21.97
N LYS A 347 -21.09 13.48 22.57
CA LYS A 347 -20.06 14.46 22.17
C LYS A 347 -19.59 14.23 20.73
N GLU A 348 -19.45 12.99 20.29
CA GLU A 348 -19.01 12.69 18.92
C GLU A 348 -20.13 12.98 17.91
N ARG A 349 -21.39 12.71 18.25
CA ARG A 349 -22.54 13.15 17.44
C ARG A 349 -22.66 14.67 17.35
N GLU A 350 -22.49 15.38 18.46
CA GLU A 350 -22.48 16.85 18.48
C GLU A 350 -21.31 17.41 17.65
N ARG A 351 -20.13 16.77 17.72
CA ARG A 351 -18.98 17.12 16.89
C ARG A 351 -19.27 16.90 15.41
N LEU A 352 -19.82 15.75 15.02
CA LEU A 352 -20.20 15.49 13.62
C LEU A 352 -21.23 16.51 13.14
N ALA A 353 -22.28 16.77 13.93
CA ALA A 353 -23.31 17.75 13.58
C ALA A 353 -22.71 19.14 13.37
N LYS A 354 -21.73 19.54 14.20
CA LYS A 354 -20.98 20.77 14.01
C LYS A 354 -20.21 20.77 12.67
N LEU A 355 -19.45 19.71 12.39
CA LEU A 355 -18.70 19.57 11.13
C LEU A 355 -19.62 19.61 9.90
N GLN A 356 -20.79 18.97 9.99
CA GLN A 356 -21.81 18.97 8.95
C GLN A 356 -22.41 20.36 8.73
N ASN A 357 -22.81 21.03 9.81
CA ASN A 357 -23.41 22.36 9.75
C ASN A 357 -22.44 23.43 9.25
N GLU A 358 -21.16 23.31 9.62
CA GLU A 358 -20.09 24.22 9.19
C GLU A 358 -19.55 23.87 7.80
N GLY A 359 -19.98 22.75 7.20
CA GLY A 359 -19.49 22.28 5.91
C GLY A 359 -17.99 21.98 5.91
N GLU A 360 -17.45 21.52 7.04
CA GLU A 360 -16.01 21.29 7.18
C GLU A 360 -15.53 20.18 6.22
N GLY A 361 -14.35 20.42 5.62
CA GLY A 361 -13.68 19.42 4.80
C GLY A 361 -13.09 18.26 5.61
N PHE A 362 -12.69 17.19 4.93
CA PHE A 362 -12.03 16.05 5.56
C PHE A 362 -10.59 16.36 5.96
N SER A 363 -9.96 15.49 6.74
CA SER A 363 -8.56 15.69 7.15
C SER A 363 -7.64 15.94 5.93
N LYS A 364 -6.69 16.85 6.11
CA LYS A 364 -5.65 17.18 5.11
C LYS A 364 -4.73 16.00 4.77
N TYR A 365 -4.79 14.94 5.56
CA TYR A 365 -4.03 13.72 5.38
C TYR A 365 -4.82 12.63 4.66
N MET A 366 -5.93 12.96 3.98
CA MET A 366 -6.62 11.99 3.12
C MET A 366 -5.69 11.49 2.02
N LYS A 367 -5.64 10.16 1.87
CA LYS A 367 -4.89 9.48 0.82
C LYS A 367 -5.78 8.45 0.14
N PHE A 368 -5.83 8.50 -1.19
CA PHE A 368 -6.45 7.42 -1.96
C PHE A 368 -5.73 6.10 -1.69
N ARG A 369 -6.51 5.05 -1.46
CA ARG A 369 -6.01 3.68 -1.30
C ARG A 369 -6.37 2.85 -2.51
N ASN A 370 -7.65 2.82 -2.89
CA ASN A 370 -8.10 2.05 -4.03
C ASN A 370 -9.23 2.74 -4.79
N ILE A 371 -9.43 2.31 -6.04
CA ILE A 371 -10.55 2.71 -6.89
C ILE A 371 -11.11 1.43 -7.50
N TYR A 372 -12.41 1.24 -7.35
CA TYR A 372 -13.13 0.09 -7.88
C TYR A 372 -14.16 0.55 -8.91
N TYR A 373 -14.29 -0.20 -9.99
CA TYR A 373 -15.37 0.02 -10.94
C TYR A 373 -16.64 -0.65 -10.47
N THR A 374 -17.76 0.05 -10.55
CA THR A 374 -19.07 -0.52 -10.27
C THR A 374 -19.69 -1.15 -11.52
N PRO A 375 -20.70 -2.02 -11.38
CA PRO A 375 -21.37 -2.68 -12.52
C PRO A 375 -22.03 -1.69 -13.49
N ASP A 376 -22.45 -0.54 -12.99
CA ASP A 376 -23.05 0.57 -13.74
C ASP A 376 -22.01 1.50 -14.42
N ASN A 377 -20.75 1.05 -14.55
CA ASN A 377 -19.61 1.81 -15.07
C ASN A 377 -19.23 3.08 -14.28
N GLY A 378 -19.79 3.25 -13.09
CA GLY A 378 -19.32 4.21 -12.10
C GLY A 378 -18.02 3.77 -11.40
N LEU A 379 -17.70 4.49 -10.33
CA LEU A 379 -16.50 4.31 -9.53
C LEU A 379 -16.85 4.35 -8.04
N VAL A 380 -16.18 3.52 -7.26
CA VAL A 380 -16.06 3.70 -5.81
C VAL A 380 -14.63 4.05 -5.47
N LEU A 381 -14.44 5.23 -4.89
CA LEU A 381 -13.16 5.73 -4.41
C LEU A 381 -13.01 5.40 -2.93
N LEU A 382 -11.92 4.72 -2.57
CA LEU A 382 -11.55 4.46 -1.19
C LEU A 382 -10.38 5.34 -0.78
N ALA A 383 -10.56 6.12 0.28
CA ALA A 383 -9.53 6.93 0.88
C ALA A 383 -9.42 6.70 2.38
N GLU A 384 -8.24 6.97 2.92
CA GLU A 384 -7.94 6.83 4.35
C GLU A 384 -7.26 8.08 4.89
N ASN A 385 -7.64 8.46 6.09
CA ASN A 385 -6.88 9.42 6.89
C ASN A 385 -5.54 8.82 7.28
N TYR A 386 -4.46 9.21 6.60
CA TYR A 386 -3.15 8.59 6.79
C TYR A 386 -2.06 9.63 7.07
N ASN A 387 -1.62 9.67 8.32
CA ASN A 387 -0.53 10.54 8.77
C ASN A 387 0.69 9.68 9.17
N HIS A 388 1.84 10.02 8.62
CA HIS A 388 3.12 9.38 8.94
C HIS A 388 4.14 10.44 9.33
N TYR A 389 4.78 10.25 10.49
CA TYR A 389 5.85 11.12 10.95
C TYR A 389 6.90 10.33 11.74
N THR A 390 8.09 10.92 11.82
CA THR A 390 9.22 10.35 12.56
C THR A 390 9.67 11.30 13.66
N TYR A 391 10.01 10.78 14.83
CA TYR A 391 10.67 11.56 15.88
C TYR A 391 11.78 10.75 16.55
N THR A 392 12.80 11.43 17.04
CA THR A 392 13.94 10.80 17.74
C THR A 392 13.93 11.20 19.20
N SER A 393 13.96 10.20 20.09
CA SER A 393 14.20 10.38 21.51
C SER A 393 15.68 10.13 21.81
N SER A 394 16.28 10.99 22.64
CA SER A 394 17.64 10.81 23.14
C SER A 394 17.63 10.65 24.66
N SER A 395 18.41 9.71 25.17
CA SER A 395 18.66 9.53 26.60
C SER A 395 20.16 9.48 26.88
N TYR A 396 20.58 10.12 27.98
CA TYR A 396 21.96 10.10 28.43
C TYR A 396 22.08 9.23 29.68
N SER A 397 23.00 8.28 29.65
CA SER A 397 23.39 7.50 30.81
C SER A 397 24.74 8.01 31.30
N SER A 398 24.80 8.51 32.54
CA SER A 398 26.06 8.83 33.20
C SER A 398 26.82 7.54 33.47
N GLY A 399 28.10 7.49 33.11
CA GLY A 399 28.91 6.31 33.39
C GLY A 399 29.23 6.20 34.90
N MET A 400 29.39 4.97 35.38
CA MET A 400 29.88 4.66 36.72
C MET A 400 31.31 4.12 36.65
N ASN A 401 32.10 4.31 37.70
CA ASN A 401 33.47 3.78 37.85
C ASN A 401 34.38 4.08 36.64
N GLN A 402 34.62 5.37 36.36
CA GLN A 402 35.51 5.87 35.29
C GLN A 402 35.06 5.54 33.85
N SER A 403 33.88 4.93 33.66
CA SER A 403 33.31 4.76 32.32
C SER A 403 32.74 6.08 31.81
N ALA A 404 32.98 6.40 30.53
CA ALA A 404 32.39 7.58 29.89
C ALA A 404 30.85 7.42 29.81
N GLY A 405 30.12 8.53 29.96
CA GLY A 405 28.68 8.53 29.75
C GLY A 405 28.32 8.23 28.29
N ARG A 406 27.12 7.70 28.07
CA ARG A 406 26.66 7.26 26.76
C ARG A 406 25.31 7.87 26.41
N TRP A 407 25.24 8.50 25.23
CA TRP A 407 23.99 8.86 24.58
C TRP A 407 23.39 7.66 23.85
N THR A 408 22.09 7.47 24.02
CA THR A 408 21.28 6.53 23.25
C THR A 408 20.25 7.33 22.48
N TYR A 409 20.19 7.12 21.16
CA TYR A 409 19.18 7.70 20.28
C TYR A 409 18.28 6.58 19.79
N THR A 410 16.96 6.81 19.86
CA THR A 410 15.94 5.91 19.33
C THR A 410 14.99 6.71 18.45
N THR A 411 14.96 6.38 17.17
CA THR A 411 14.03 6.98 16.21
C THR A 411 12.77 6.13 16.13
N TYR A 412 11.61 6.77 16.19
CA TYR A 412 10.30 6.17 16.08
C TYR A 412 9.64 6.62 14.78
N MET A 413 9.05 5.68 14.06
CA MET A 413 8.18 5.91 12.91
C MET A 413 6.74 5.68 13.40
N VAL A 414 5.91 6.70 13.31
CA VAL A 414 4.51 6.63 13.75
C VAL A 414 3.60 6.67 12.54
N TYR A 415 2.69 5.69 12.49
CA TYR A 415 1.69 5.56 11.46
C TYR A 415 0.30 5.69 12.10
N GLU A 416 -0.40 6.76 11.78
CA GLU A 416 -1.77 7.03 12.21
C GLU A 416 -2.70 6.77 11.03
N CYS A 417 -3.51 5.72 11.15
CA CYS A 417 -4.48 5.31 10.15
C CYS A 417 -5.88 5.52 10.73
N GLY A 418 -6.52 6.64 10.39
CA GLY A 418 -7.84 7.05 10.87
C GLY A 418 -8.97 6.64 9.92
N GLU A 419 -10.06 7.40 9.97
CA GLU A 419 -11.30 7.20 9.19
C GLU A 419 -11.09 6.80 7.73
N LEU A 420 -11.98 5.94 7.23
CA LEU A 420 -12.09 5.63 5.81
C LEU A 420 -13.22 6.45 5.19
N VAL A 421 -12.91 7.14 4.11
CA VAL A 421 -13.90 7.85 3.28
C VAL A 421 -14.13 7.04 2.02
N MET A 422 -15.40 6.75 1.77
CA MET A 422 -15.87 5.97 0.62
C MET A 422 -16.83 6.85 -0.16
N CYS A 423 -16.57 7.02 -1.45
CA CYS A 423 -17.40 7.86 -2.31
C CYS A 423 -17.72 7.14 -3.60
N LYS A 424 -19.01 7.01 -3.91
CA LYS A 424 -19.47 6.50 -5.21
C LYS A 424 -19.72 7.65 -6.17
N LEU A 425 -19.17 7.48 -7.37
CA LEU A 425 -19.49 8.27 -8.54
C LEU A 425 -20.23 7.40 -9.55
N ASN A 426 -21.26 7.94 -10.22
CA ASN A 426 -21.87 7.27 -11.35
C ASN A 426 -21.01 7.40 -12.63
N SER A 427 -21.49 6.85 -13.75
CA SER A 427 -20.80 6.92 -15.05
C SER A 427 -20.62 8.36 -15.58
N GLY A 428 -21.45 9.30 -15.10
CA GLY A 428 -21.34 10.74 -15.38
C GLY A 428 -20.42 11.49 -14.42
N ASN A 429 -19.75 10.79 -13.50
CA ASN A 429 -18.93 11.33 -12.41
C ASN A 429 -19.70 12.21 -11.40
N GLU A 430 -21.01 12.01 -11.25
CA GLU A 430 -21.80 12.61 -10.17
C GLU A 430 -21.71 11.77 -8.90
N ILE A 431 -21.64 12.43 -7.73
CA ILE A 431 -21.62 11.75 -6.44
C ILE A 431 -23.01 11.17 -6.17
N GLU A 432 -23.10 9.87 -5.99
CA GLU A 432 -24.35 9.20 -5.59
C GLU A 432 -24.45 9.05 -4.08
N TRP A 433 -23.35 8.70 -3.42
CA TRP A 433 -23.26 8.66 -1.96
C TRP A 433 -21.83 8.87 -1.47
N LEU A 434 -21.74 9.31 -0.21
CA LEU A 434 -20.50 9.44 0.53
C LEU A 434 -20.70 8.85 1.93
N GLN A 435 -19.82 7.92 2.30
CA GLN A 435 -19.87 7.17 3.54
C GLN A 435 -18.54 7.27 4.28
N ILE A 436 -18.62 7.27 5.61
CA ILE A 436 -17.44 7.25 6.48
C ILE A 436 -17.53 6.03 7.38
N LEU A 437 -16.45 5.24 7.39
CA LEU A 437 -16.22 4.22 8.41
C LEU A 437 -15.22 4.76 9.44
N PRO A 438 -15.65 5.07 10.66
CA PRO A 438 -14.74 5.55 11.69
C PRO A 438 -13.79 4.46 12.15
N LYS A 439 -12.50 4.82 12.27
CA LYS A 439 -11.47 3.98 12.87
C LYS A 439 -10.32 4.83 13.42
N SER A 440 -9.56 4.28 14.36
CA SER A 440 -8.43 4.97 14.98
C SER A 440 -7.31 4.00 15.30
N GLN A 441 -6.38 3.86 14.37
CA GLN A 441 -5.25 2.94 14.47
C GLN A 441 -3.95 3.72 14.59
N ARG A 442 -3.08 3.30 15.52
CA ARG A 442 -1.74 3.86 15.68
C ARG A 442 -0.72 2.75 15.80
N GLU A 443 0.24 2.73 14.89
CA GLU A 443 1.38 1.80 14.92
C GLU A 443 2.67 2.59 15.08
N VAL A 444 3.51 2.14 16.03
CA VAL A 444 4.81 2.75 16.31
C VAL A 444 5.89 1.72 16.10
N ILE A 445 6.81 2.01 15.18
CA ILE A 445 7.93 1.15 14.84
C ILE A 445 9.22 1.86 15.22
N THR A 446 10.13 1.19 15.93
CA THR A 446 11.47 1.70 16.19
C THR A 446 12.35 1.48 14.97
N ALA A 447 12.95 2.55 14.43
CA ALA A 447 13.89 2.42 13.34
C ALA A 447 15.22 1.86 13.85
N SER A 448 15.75 0.83 13.18
CA SER A 448 17.10 0.32 13.46
C SER A 448 18.16 1.39 13.15
N ARG A 449 19.29 1.36 13.87
CA ARG A 449 20.43 2.27 13.68
C ARG A 449 21.03 2.26 12.26
N SER A 450 20.69 1.25 11.45
CA SER A 450 21.11 1.09 10.06
C SER A 450 20.03 1.53 9.04
N SER A 451 18.90 2.07 9.48
CA SER A 451 17.84 2.50 8.57
C SER A 451 18.29 3.80 7.86
N PRO A 452 18.29 3.86 6.52
CA PRO A 452 18.60 5.08 5.76
C PRO A 452 17.63 6.24 6.05
N THR A 453 16.56 5.96 6.80
CA THR A 453 15.51 6.88 7.23
C THR A 453 15.87 7.74 8.45
N ALA A 454 17.04 7.55 9.06
CA ALA A 454 17.48 8.36 10.21
C ALA A 454 17.77 9.83 9.87
N GLY A 455 17.79 10.19 8.57
CA GLY A 455 17.98 11.54 8.06
C GLY A 455 16.69 12.20 7.55
N GLY A 456 15.72 12.44 8.43
CA GLY A 456 14.77 13.56 8.34
C GLY A 456 13.71 13.58 7.23
N VAL A 457 13.78 12.76 6.18
CA VAL A 457 12.73 12.66 5.15
C VAL A 457 12.67 11.24 4.58
N SER A 458 11.84 10.38 5.16
CA SER A 458 11.53 9.06 4.62
C SER A 458 10.10 9.06 4.09
N PHE A 459 9.95 9.25 2.78
CA PHE A 459 8.70 8.96 2.08
C PHE A 459 8.85 7.64 1.32
N SER A 460 7.79 6.83 1.29
CA SER A 460 7.66 5.79 0.29
C SER A 460 7.87 6.42 -1.08
N SER A 461 8.87 5.97 -1.83
CA SER A 461 9.10 6.41 -3.21
C SER A 461 8.82 5.24 -4.14
N PHE A 462 8.66 5.51 -5.44
CA PHE A 462 8.40 4.47 -6.43
C PHE A 462 9.41 3.29 -6.36
N PHE A 463 10.67 3.58 -6.04
CA PHE A 463 11.77 2.61 -5.94
C PHE A 463 11.95 1.99 -4.55
N LEU A 464 11.34 2.56 -3.52
CA LEU A 464 11.42 2.08 -2.14
C LEU A 464 10.00 2.02 -1.55
N PRO A 465 9.19 1.04 -1.98
CA PRO A 465 7.87 0.83 -1.40
C PRO A 465 8.05 0.41 0.08
N ASP A 466 7.68 1.28 1.01
CA ASP A 466 7.67 0.94 2.43
C ASP A 466 6.55 -0.06 2.69
N GLY A 467 6.91 -1.28 3.09
CA GLY A 467 5.96 -2.33 3.48
C GLY A 467 5.23 -2.06 4.80
N ARG A 468 5.51 -0.93 5.45
CA ARG A 468 4.92 -0.49 6.71
C ARG A 468 3.78 0.51 6.50
N PRO A 469 2.88 0.69 7.49
CA PRO A 469 2.73 -0.08 8.72
C PRO A 469 2.35 -1.55 8.46
N TYR A 470 2.64 -2.44 9.41
CA TYR A 470 2.37 -3.86 9.27
C TYR A 470 0.93 -4.22 9.65
N TYR A 471 0.43 -3.69 10.76
CA TYR A 471 -0.84 -4.05 11.38
C TYR A 471 -1.92 -2.97 11.22
N ALA A 472 -1.51 -1.71 11.09
CA ALA A 472 -2.40 -0.58 10.82
C ALA A 472 -2.76 -0.45 9.33
N GLY A 473 -3.87 0.23 9.05
CA GLY A 473 -4.44 0.36 7.71
C GLY A 473 -5.48 -0.72 7.44
N PHE A 474 -5.79 -0.92 6.16
CA PHE A 474 -6.75 -1.93 5.71
C PHE A 474 -6.33 -2.58 4.39
N GLY A 475 -6.77 -3.81 4.17
CA GLY A 475 -6.82 -4.47 2.86
C GLY A 475 -8.25 -4.38 2.31
N SER A 476 -8.42 -4.46 0.98
CA SER A 476 -9.76 -4.45 0.38
C SER A 476 -9.87 -5.40 -0.80
N LEU A 477 -11.07 -5.95 -1.04
CA LEU A 477 -11.39 -6.82 -2.16
C LEU A 477 -12.78 -6.48 -2.71
N GLN A 478 -12.94 -6.36 -4.02
CA GLN A 478 -14.27 -6.29 -4.65
C GLN A 478 -14.71 -7.69 -5.11
N PHE A 479 -15.92 -8.09 -4.72
CA PHE A 479 -16.53 -9.36 -5.11
C PHE A 479 -18.07 -9.26 -5.06
N ASN A 480 -18.76 -9.78 -6.09
CA ASN A 480 -20.24 -9.80 -6.20
C ASN A 480 -20.91 -8.49 -5.75
N ASP A 481 -20.59 -7.38 -6.42
CA ASP A 481 -21.15 -6.04 -6.15
C ASP A 481 -20.95 -5.53 -4.72
N ASN A 482 -20.00 -6.12 -3.99
CA ASN A 482 -19.61 -5.70 -2.67
C ASN A 482 -18.11 -5.40 -2.64
N ILE A 483 -17.72 -4.48 -1.78
CA ILE A 483 -16.32 -4.26 -1.40
C ILE A 483 -16.17 -4.71 0.05
N TYR A 484 -15.22 -5.58 0.29
CA TYR A 484 -14.87 -6.10 1.61
C TYR A 484 -13.61 -5.38 2.08
N LEU A 485 -13.68 -4.76 3.25
CA LEU A 485 -12.58 -4.05 3.90
C LEU A 485 -12.11 -4.87 5.10
N TYR A 486 -10.82 -5.20 5.16
CA TYR A 486 -10.22 -6.02 6.21
C TYR A 486 -9.25 -5.18 7.03
N PHE A 487 -9.43 -5.11 8.34
CA PHE A 487 -8.54 -4.33 9.20
C PHE A 487 -8.60 -4.79 10.66
N ASN A 488 -7.51 -4.56 11.39
CA ASN A 488 -7.48 -4.76 12.84
C ASN A 488 -8.08 -3.54 13.55
N ASP A 489 -8.90 -3.75 14.57
CA ASP A 489 -9.43 -2.63 15.35
C ASP A 489 -9.64 -3.00 16.82
N HIS A 490 -9.86 -1.98 17.65
CA HIS A 490 -10.15 -2.19 19.06
C HIS A 490 -11.47 -2.95 19.23
N ARG A 491 -11.51 -3.95 20.14
CA ARG A 491 -12.70 -4.83 20.36
C ARG A 491 -13.99 -4.07 20.63
N LYS A 492 -13.87 -2.95 21.35
CA LYS A 492 -14.99 -2.04 21.67
C LYS A 492 -15.63 -1.39 20.44
N ASN A 493 -14.99 -1.43 19.27
CA ASN A 493 -15.50 -0.85 18.04
C ASN A 493 -16.36 -1.84 17.24
N ALA A 494 -16.75 -2.99 17.81
CA ALA A 494 -17.44 -4.04 17.08
C ALA A 494 -18.74 -3.59 16.39
N THR A 495 -19.43 -2.61 16.96
CA THR A 495 -20.69 -2.03 16.46
C THR A 495 -20.50 -0.67 15.78
N VAL A 496 -19.25 -0.19 15.65
CA VAL A 496 -18.95 1.10 15.02
C VAL A 496 -18.94 0.95 13.51
N LEU A 497 -19.89 1.62 12.87
CA LEU A 497 -20.17 1.60 11.43
C LEU A 497 -20.38 2.99 10.83
N ASN A 498 -20.88 3.94 11.64
CA ASN A 498 -21.37 5.23 11.18
C ASN A 498 -20.54 6.38 11.74
N ALA A 499 -20.39 7.44 10.94
CA ALA A 499 -19.84 8.70 11.42
C ALA A 499 -20.56 9.18 12.69
N GLY A 500 -19.82 9.82 13.60
CA GLY A 500 -20.39 10.34 14.84
C GLY A 500 -20.46 9.33 15.98
N GLN A 501 -20.13 8.06 15.74
CA GLN A 501 -19.94 7.06 16.80
C GLN A 501 -18.55 7.17 17.44
N LYS A 502 -18.46 6.90 18.74
CA LYS A 502 -17.20 6.94 19.48
C LYS A 502 -16.28 5.79 19.04
N VAL A 503 -15.06 6.13 18.67
CA VAL A 503 -14.03 5.16 18.31
C VAL A 503 -13.01 5.00 19.44
N SER A 504 -12.75 3.76 19.83
CA SER A 504 -11.62 3.42 20.69
C SER A 504 -10.35 3.26 19.85
N ARG A 505 -9.27 3.95 20.22
CA ARG A 505 -7.98 3.82 19.52
C ARG A 505 -7.32 2.48 19.83
N ILE A 506 -6.70 1.90 18.82
CA ILE A 506 -5.81 0.75 18.96
C ILE A 506 -4.34 1.14 18.80
N ASP A 507 -3.55 0.85 19.84
CA ASP A 507 -2.08 1.00 19.86
C ASP A 507 -1.37 -0.37 19.99
N PHE A 508 -2.08 -1.43 20.41
CA PHE A 508 -1.53 -2.77 20.66
C PHE A 508 -2.33 -3.86 19.94
N TYR A 509 -1.83 -4.28 18.76
CA TYR A 509 -2.56 -5.13 17.83
C TYR A 509 -2.76 -6.57 18.28
N ALA A 510 -1.92 -7.09 19.18
CA ALA A 510 -2.11 -8.43 19.74
C ALA A 510 -3.35 -8.55 20.66
N LYS A 511 -4.01 -7.44 21.05
CA LYS A 511 -5.26 -7.43 21.85
C LYS A 511 -6.43 -6.84 21.08
N SER A 512 -6.45 -7.08 19.78
CA SER A 512 -7.43 -6.54 18.86
C SER A 512 -8.22 -7.63 18.18
N ASP A 513 -9.26 -7.23 17.46
CA ASP A 513 -9.98 -8.13 16.57
C ASP A 513 -9.72 -7.72 15.13
N CYS A 514 -9.61 -8.72 14.24
CA CYS A 514 -9.65 -8.47 12.81
C CYS A 514 -11.11 -8.44 12.37
N TYR A 515 -11.50 -7.33 11.75
CA TYR A 515 -12.85 -7.12 11.24
C TYR A 515 -12.87 -7.26 9.73
N VAL A 516 -14.03 -7.69 9.22
CA VAL A 516 -14.45 -7.42 7.85
C VAL A 516 -15.61 -6.44 7.87
N VAL A 517 -15.54 -5.40 7.03
CA VAL A 517 -16.67 -4.55 6.69
C VAL A 517 -17.04 -4.80 5.24
N THR A 518 -18.25 -5.30 5.01
CA THR A 518 -18.85 -5.41 3.68
C THR A 518 -19.57 -4.11 3.36
N MET A 519 -19.29 -3.55 2.19
CA MET A 519 -19.96 -2.39 1.64
C MET A 519 -20.66 -2.77 0.35
N ASP A 520 -21.96 -2.53 0.29
CA ASP A 520 -22.74 -2.63 -0.94
C ASP A 520 -22.35 -1.48 -1.87
N VAL A 521 -21.89 -1.78 -3.09
CA VAL A 521 -21.34 -0.73 -3.98
C VAL A 521 -22.40 0.19 -4.54
N LEU A 522 -23.69 -0.17 -4.51
CA LEU A 522 -24.75 0.64 -5.08
C LEU A 522 -25.31 1.62 -4.04
N THR A 523 -25.53 1.14 -2.81
CA THR A 523 -26.17 1.88 -1.73
C THR A 523 -25.20 2.50 -0.74
N GLY A 524 -23.96 2.01 -0.69
CA GLY A 524 -22.97 2.41 0.32
C GLY A 524 -23.22 1.81 1.71
N LYS A 525 -24.26 0.98 1.87
CA LYS A 525 -24.62 0.37 3.15
C LYS A 525 -23.49 -0.51 3.67
N LEU A 526 -23.15 -0.34 4.94
CA LEU A 526 -22.06 -1.04 5.61
C LEU A 526 -22.57 -2.15 6.53
N ASN A 527 -21.83 -3.25 6.59
CA ASN A 527 -22.03 -4.31 7.56
C ASN A 527 -20.69 -4.77 8.11
N ARG A 528 -20.54 -4.76 9.44
CA ARG A 528 -19.29 -5.10 10.14
C ARG A 528 -19.44 -6.42 10.85
N LYS A 529 -18.42 -7.27 10.73
CA LYS A 529 -18.32 -8.54 11.46
C LYS A 529 -16.90 -8.72 12.01
N VAL A 530 -16.81 -9.25 13.22
CA VAL A 530 -15.56 -9.83 13.74
C VAL A 530 -15.26 -11.08 12.93
N MET A 531 -14.05 -11.19 12.39
CA MET A 531 -13.59 -12.42 11.75
C MET A 531 -12.94 -13.35 12.76
N PHE A 532 -12.03 -12.82 13.58
CA PHE A 532 -11.30 -13.52 14.63
C PHE A 532 -10.60 -12.51 15.55
N ALA A 533 -10.18 -12.98 16.72
CA ALA A 533 -9.39 -12.22 17.67
C ALA A 533 -7.88 -12.45 17.45
N ASN A 534 -7.07 -11.40 17.57
CA ASN A 534 -5.61 -11.44 17.36
C ASN A 534 -4.80 -11.94 18.58
N ASP A 535 -5.47 -12.33 19.67
CA ASP A 535 -4.86 -13.05 20.80
C ASP A 535 -4.90 -14.57 20.61
N ASP A 536 -5.91 -15.09 19.90
CA ASP A 536 -6.05 -16.51 19.57
C ASP A 536 -5.28 -16.91 18.30
N GLN A 537 -5.00 -15.94 17.42
CA GLN A 537 -4.34 -16.13 16.14
C GLN A 537 -3.15 -15.18 16.01
N PRO A 538 -2.14 -15.49 15.18
CA PRO A 538 -1.09 -14.54 14.87
C PRO A 538 -1.66 -13.22 14.38
N THR A 539 -1.13 -12.10 14.90
CA THR A 539 -1.70 -10.78 14.64
C THR A 539 -1.71 -10.49 13.16
N ALA A 540 -2.91 -10.34 12.59
CA ALA A 540 -3.08 -10.21 11.15
C ALA A 540 -2.46 -8.91 10.62
N MET A 541 -2.02 -8.94 9.37
CA MET A 541 -1.48 -7.79 8.63
C MET A 541 -2.35 -7.53 7.38
N PRO A 542 -3.59 -7.02 7.54
CA PRO A 542 -4.55 -6.95 6.44
C PRO A 542 -4.11 -6.09 5.25
N ARG A 543 -3.32 -5.03 5.49
CA ARG A 543 -2.75 -4.19 4.44
C ARG A 543 -1.77 -4.95 3.53
N LYS A 544 -1.13 -6.00 4.05
CA LYS A 544 -0.21 -6.89 3.31
C LYS A 544 -0.94 -8.09 2.67
N SER A 545 -2.28 -8.09 2.65
CA SER A 545 -3.03 -9.19 2.07
C SER A 545 -2.81 -9.31 0.56
N SER A 546 -2.85 -10.54 0.05
CA SER A 546 -2.84 -10.81 -1.39
C SER A 546 -4.21 -11.31 -1.86
N ILE A 547 -4.66 -10.85 -3.02
CA ILE A 547 -5.95 -11.24 -3.61
C ILE A 547 -5.67 -12.15 -4.79
N VAL A 548 -6.32 -13.33 -4.80
CA VAL A 548 -6.28 -14.23 -5.96
C VAL A 548 -7.67 -14.77 -6.24
N GLY A 549 -8.17 -14.45 -7.43
CA GLY A 549 -9.54 -14.77 -7.83
C GLY A 549 -10.55 -14.15 -6.87
N LYS A 550 -11.26 -15.01 -6.13
CA LYS A 550 -12.32 -14.63 -5.16
C LYS A 550 -11.85 -14.75 -3.71
N GLU A 551 -10.57 -15.05 -3.51
CA GLU A 551 -10.00 -15.38 -2.21
C GLU A 551 -8.99 -14.31 -1.80
N LEU A 552 -8.91 -14.06 -0.50
CA LEU A 552 -7.93 -13.16 0.08
C LEU A 552 -7.04 -13.93 1.05
N TYR A 553 -5.73 -13.75 0.93
CA TYR A 553 -4.73 -14.37 1.77
C TYR A 553 -4.15 -13.32 2.72
N LEU A 554 -4.32 -13.55 4.02
CA LEU A 554 -3.78 -12.76 5.12
C LEU A 554 -2.48 -13.37 5.61
N ILE A 555 -1.58 -12.53 6.12
CA ILE A 555 -0.42 -12.96 6.89
C ILE A 555 -0.67 -12.55 8.34
N GLY A 556 -0.45 -13.46 9.28
CA GLY A 556 -0.45 -13.17 10.70
C GLY A 556 0.93 -13.36 11.29
N LYS A 557 1.31 -12.51 12.25
CA LYS A 557 2.62 -12.54 12.92
C LYS A 557 2.50 -12.50 14.43
N THR A 558 3.25 -13.37 15.10
CA THR A 558 3.40 -13.38 16.56
C THR A 558 4.85 -13.14 16.92
N ASP A 559 5.15 -11.91 17.33
CA ASP A 559 6.46 -11.55 17.87
C ASP A 559 6.63 -12.11 19.28
N ARG A 560 7.76 -12.80 19.51
CA ARG A 560 8.09 -13.40 20.81
C ARG A 560 9.31 -12.73 21.40
N ILE A 561 9.22 -12.31 22.66
CA ILE A 561 10.35 -11.76 23.42
C ILE A 561 11.46 -12.81 23.58
N PHE A 562 11.06 -14.06 23.82
CA PHE A 562 11.94 -15.22 23.90
C PHE A 562 11.50 -16.29 22.88
N GLY A 563 12.42 -16.70 22.01
CA GLY A 563 12.17 -17.67 20.95
C GLY A 563 12.01 -17.04 19.57
N LYS A 564 11.70 -17.87 18.56
CA LYS A 564 11.51 -17.42 17.18
C LYS A 564 10.12 -16.81 17.02
N THR A 565 10.04 -15.69 16.30
CA THR A 565 8.77 -15.16 15.79
C THR A 565 8.06 -16.22 14.95
N LYS A 566 6.74 -16.30 15.10
CA LYS A 566 5.90 -17.23 14.36
C LYS A 566 5.07 -16.50 13.32
N LEU A 567 4.79 -17.18 12.22
CA LEU A 567 3.86 -16.71 11.20
C LEU A 567 2.82 -17.78 10.89
N ALA A 568 1.66 -17.31 10.44
CA ALA A 568 0.68 -18.13 9.76
C ALA A 568 0.13 -17.38 8.53
N VAL A 569 -0.33 -18.12 7.54
CA VAL A 569 -1.14 -17.59 6.44
C VAL A 569 -2.60 -17.94 6.72
N GLY A 570 -3.49 -16.97 6.54
CA GLY A 570 -4.93 -17.14 6.67
C GLY A 570 -5.59 -17.03 5.30
N LYS A 571 -6.40 -18.00 4.90
CA LYS A 571 -7.21 -17.94 3.69
C LYS A 571 -8.62 -17.49 4.05
N VAL A 572 -9.02 -16.34 3.52
CA VAL A 572 -10.37 -15.79 3.62
C VAL A 572 -11.17 -16.23 2.40
N THR A 573 -12.27 -16.93 2.66
CA THR A 573 -13.22 -17.32 1.61
C THR A 573 -14.49 -16.50 1.74
N THR A 574 -14.81 -15.75 0.69
CA THR A 574 -16.10 -15.10 0.53
C THR A 574 -17.03 -16.05 -0.21
N LYS A 575 -18.10 -16.49 0.45
CA LYS A 575 -19.12 -17.36 -0.14
C LYS A 575 -20.31 -16.55 -0.62
#